data_AF-K3VGL6-F1
#
_entry.id   AF-K3VGL6-F1
#
_cell.length_a   1.000
_cell.length_b   1.000
_cell.length_c   1.000
_cell.angle_alpha   90.00
_cell.angle_beta   90.00
_cell.angle_gamma   90.00
#
_symmetry.space_group_name_H-M   'P 1'
#
loop_
_entity.id
_entity.type
_entity.pdbx_description
1 polymer ?
#
loop_
_entity_poly.entity_id
_entity_poly.type
_entity_poly.pdbx_seq_one_letter_code
_entity_poly.pdbx_strand_id
1 'polypeptide(L)'
;MPEGNLAFRPKLQELSHLAQHGIQIVYLTATLPIAEEAKFFSLIYSTPKSATFFRFPITRPNIGYSVSSFDIKGVNNIDTAVTTTIRESTDQILAQYASTAKAIIYCQTKKATQALAEALRCNTYYSDVGTEDKKAQRLRD
;
A
#
# COMPACT_ATOMS: atom_id res chain seq x y z
N MET A 1 -7.24 11.60 5.40
CA MET A 1 -8.63 11.76 5.89
C MET A 1 -8.89 10.57 6.81
N PRO A 2 -8.84 10.76 8.14
CA PRO A 2 -8.82 9.64 9.06
C PRO A 2 -10.23 9.08 9.29
N GLU A 3 -10.25 7.81 9.68
CA GLU A 3 -11.38 6.88 9.81
C GLU A 3 -12.44 7.32 10.85
N GLY A 4 -12.22 8.44 11.55
CA GLY A 4 -13.13 8.99 12.55
C GLY A 4 -14.19 10.00 12.06
N ASN A 5 -14.30 10.33 10.77
CA ASN A 5 -15.38 11.24 10.32
C ASN A 5 -16.70 10.47 10.11
N LEU A 6 -17.83 10.96 10.65
CA LEU A 6 -19.15 10.39 10.40
C LEU A 6 -19.56 10.39 8.91
N ALA A 7 -18.97 11.28 8.11
CA ALA A 7 -19.17 11.31 6.66
C ALA A 7 -18.32 10.30 5.88
N PHE A 8 -17.39 9.60 6.54
CA PHE A 8 -16.52 8.63 5.88
C PHE A 8 -17.23 7.28 5.76
N ARG A 9 -17.63 6.93 4.52
CA ARG A 9 -18.30 5.67 4.18
C ARG A 9 -19.54 5.40 5.05
N PRO A 10 -20.60 6.22 4.95
CA PRO A 10 -21.80 6.12 5.80
C PRO A 10 -22.45 4.73 5.79
N LYS A 11 -22.48 4.05 4.65
CA LYS A 11 -23.00 2.66 4.54
C LYS A 11 -22.23 1.64 5.40
N LEU A 12 -20.93 1.86 5.64
CA LEU A 12 -20.14 0.98 6.50
C LEU A 12 -20.54 1.13 7.97
N GLN A 13 -21.02 2.31 8.37
CA GLN A 13 -21.54 2.55 9.72
C GLN A 13 -22.88 1.85 9.93
N GLU A 14 -23.73 1.77 8.90
CA GLU A 14 -25.00 1.04 9.03
C GLU A 14 -24.78 -0.43 9.43
N LEU A 15 -23.65 -1.03 9.05
CA LEU A 15 -23.29 -2.40 9.43
C LEU A 15 -22.97 -2.56 10.91
N SER A 16 -22.58 -1.50 11.64
CA SER A 16 -22.33 -1.63 13.07
C SER A 16 -23.61 -1.85 13.88
N HIS A 17 -24.78 -1.47 13.35
CA HIS A 17 -26.08 -1.80 13.98
C HIS A 17 -26.37 -3.31 14.00
N LEU A 18 -25.72 -4.11 13.15
CA LEU A 18 -25.83 -5.56 13.19
C LEU A 18 -25.27 -6.13 14.50
N ALA A 19 -24.28 -5.47 15.11
CA ALA A 19 -23.72 -5.88 16.40
C ALA A 19 -24.76 -5.79 17.53
N GLN A 20 -25.76 -4.92 17.38
CA GLN A 20 -26.84 -4.75 18.36
C GLN A 20 -27.85 -5.91 18.36
N HIS A 21 -27.84 -6.75 17.31
CA HIS A 21 -28.76 -7.87 17.13
C HIS A 21 -28.16 -9.23 17.52
N GLY A 22 -27.07 -9.23 18.31
CA GLY A 22 -26.44 -10.45 18.83
C GLY A 22 -25.58 -11.21 17.80
N ILE A 23 -25.27 -10.59 16.66
CA ILE A 23 -24.40 -11.18 15.63
C ILE A 23 -22.94 -10.90 15.99
N GLN A 24 -22.09 -11.93 15.91
CA GLN A 24 -20.65 -11.76 16.06
C GLN A 24 -20.06 -11.08 14.82
N ILE A 25 -19.36 -9.96 15.01
CA ILE A 25 -18.71 -9.22 13.92
C ILE A 25 -17.20 -9.20 14.15
N VAL A 26 -16.44 -9.46 13.08
CA VAL A 26 -14.98 -9.35 13.05
C VAL A 26 -14.60 -8.12 12.26
N TYR A 27 -13.89 -7.19 12.91
CA TYR A 27 -13.36 -5.99 12.28
C TYR A 27 -11.86 -6.15 12.02
N LEU A 28 -11.42 -5.87 10.79
CA LEU A 28 -10.02 -5.93 10.39
C LEU A 28 -9.53 -4.54 10.00
N THR A 29 -8.47 -4.07 10.66
CA THR A 29 -7.83 -2.78 10.37
C THR A 29 -6.32 -2.94 10.43
N ALA A 30 -5.61 -2.28 9.52
CA ALA A 30 -4.16 -2.18 9.54
C ALA A 30 -3.67 -0.84 10.14
N THR A 31 -4.54 0.18 10.15
CA THR A 31 -4.16 1.59 10.30
C THR A 31 -4.79 2.29 11.48
N LEU A 32 -5.65 1.62 12.28
CA LEU A 32 -6.31 2.24 13.44
C LEU A 32 -5.28 2.82 14.43
N PRO A 33 -5.21 4.16 14.57
CA PRO A 33 -4.34 4.78 15.56
C PRO A 33 -4.83 4.49 16.98
N ILE A 34 -3.92 4.38 17.94
CA ILE A 34 -4.26 4.14 19.37
C ILE A 34 -5.21 5.23 19.89
N ALA A 35 -4.97 6.49 19.50
CA ALA A 35 -5.80 7.63 19.90
C ALA A 35 -7.25 7.56 19.38
N GLU A 36 -7.53 6.77 18.34
CA GLU A 36 -8.87 6.64 17.76
C GLU A 36 -9.61 5.37 18.20
N GLU A 37 -8.98 4.47 18.97
CA GLU A 37 -9.60 3.20 19.39
C GLU A 37 -10.89 3.41 20.18
N ALA A 38 -10.89 4.32 21.15
CA ALA A 38 -12.08 4.62 21.94
C ALA A 38 -13.25 5.11 21.07
N LYS A 39 -12.95 5.91 20.05
CA LYS A 39 -13.93 6.39 19.09
C LYS A 39 -14.46 5.25 18.21
N PHE A 40 -13.57 4.37 17.75
CA PHE A 40 -13.94 3.19 16.98
C PHE A 40 -14.89 2.28 17.77
N PHE A 41 -14.60 1.98 19.03
CA PHE A 41 -15.49 1.17 19.89
C PHE A 41 -16.89 1.77 20.03
N SER A 42 -16.98 3.10 20.23
CA SER A 42 -18.26 3.81 20.26
C SER A 42 -19.03 3.68 18.95
N LEU A 43 -18.35 3.75 17.79
CA LEU A 43 -18.98 3.61 16.47
C LEU A 43 -19.53 2.20 16.22
N ILE A 44 -18.91 1.18 16.81
CA ILE A 44 -19.33 -0.21 16.65
C ILE A 44 -20.27 -0.72 17.75
N TYR A 45 -20.79 0.19 18.60
CA TYR A 45 -21.64 -0.13 19.74
C TYR A 45 -21.05 -1.20 20.67
N SER A 46 -19.73 -1.18 20.84
CA SER A 46 -19.00 -2.14 21.67
C SER A 46 -18.10 -1.43 22.67
N THR A 47 -17.51 -2.20 23.57
CA THR A 47 -16.54 -1.73 24.55
C THR A 47 -15.26 -2.56 24.46
N PRO A 48 -14.10 -2.03 24.87
CA PRO A 48 -12.87 -2.82 24.94
C PRO A 48 -12.98 -4.07 25.81
N LYS A 49 -13.91 -4.10 26.79
CA LYS A 49 -14.14 -5.25 27.67
C LYS A 49 -15.02 -6.33 27.03
N SER A 50 -15.88 -5.95 26.08
CA SER A 50 -16.82 -6.84 25.41
C SER A 50 -16.32 -7.37 24.07
N ALA A 51 -15.09 -7.00 23.68
CA ALA A 51 -14.47 -7.41 22.43
C ALA A 51 -13.09 -8.01 22.70
N THR A 52 -12.76 -9.07 21.97
CA THR A 52 -11.38 -9.55 21.90
C THR A 52 -10.63 -8.67 20.90
N PHE A 53 -9.63 -7.92 21.37
CA PHE A 53 -8.86 -6.99 20.56
C PHE A 53 -7.41 -7.46 20.40
N PHE A 54 -6.97 -7.61 19.16
CA PHE A 54 -5.61 -7.99 18.84
C PHE A 54 -4.91 -6.85 18.10
N ARG A 55 -3.74 -6.43 18.60
CA ARG A 55 -2.87 -5.46 17.95
C ARG A 55 -1.49 -6.08 17.78
N PHE A 56 -1.04 -6.14 16.53
CA PHE A 56 0.29 -6.64 16.19
C PHE A 56 1.23 -5.49 15.85
N PRO A 57 2.53 -5.62 16.16
CA PRO A 57 3.52 -4.64 15.73
C PRO A 57 3.61 -4.60 14.19
N ILE A 58 3.75 -3.38 13.66
CA ILE A 58 3.96 -3.15 12.22
C ILE A 58 5.42 -3.33 11.80
N THR A 59 6.33 -3.54 12.76
CA THR A 59 7.75 -3.76 12.48
C THR A 59 7.96 -5.00 11.61
N ARG A 60 8.84 -4.88 10.63
CA ARG A 60 9.23 -5.96 9.71
C ARG A 60 10.75 -6.14 9.82
N PRO A 61 11.25 -7.05 10.68
CA PRO A 61 12.69 -7.18 10.95
C PRO A 61 13.50 -7.64 9.73
N ASN A 62 12.83 -8.19 8.72
CA ASN A 62 13.41 -8.63 7.45
C ASN A 62 13.40 -7.55 6.35
N ILE A 63 13.04 -6.30 6.66
CA ILE A 63 13.02 -5.19 5.69
C ILE A 63 14.06 -4.15 6.08
N GLY A 64 15.02 -3.90 5.18
CA GLY A 64 15.94 -2.77 5.26
C GLY A 64 15.33 -1.52 4.64
N TYR A 65 15.56 -0.36 5.24
CA TYR A 65 15.10 0.94 4.72
C TYR A 65 16.32 1.79 4.34
N SER A 66 16.30 2.35 3.13
CA SER A 66 17.33 3.27 2.64
C SER A 66 16.69 4.45 1.90
N VAL A 67 17.40 5.57 1.86
CA VAL A 67 17.03 6.75 1.07
C VAL A 67 18.22 7.12 0.20
N SER A 68 17.99 7.21 -1.10
CA SER A 68 19.00 7.60 -2.09
C SER A 68 18.55 8.89 -2.77
N SER A 69 19.45 9.86 -2.81
CA SER A 69 19.27 11.12 -3.53
C SER A 69 20.19 11.15 -4.74
N PHE A 70 19.75 11.78 -5.83
CA PHE A 70 20.57 12.03 -7.02
C PHE A 70 20.55 13.53 -7.35
N ASP A 71 21.63 14.03 -7.95
CA ASP A 71 21.72 15.44 -8.34
C ASP A 71 20.97 15.68 -9.66
N ILE A 72 20.27 16.81 -9.72
CA ILE A 72 19.55 17.28 -10.91
C ILE A 72 20.26 18.45 -11.59
N LYS A 73 21.36 18.96 -11.02
CA LYS A 73 22.12 20.08 -11.59
C LYS A 73 22.80 19.67 -12.90
N GLY A 74 22.60 20.48 -13.94
CA GLY A 74 23.19 20.23 -15.27
C GLY A 74 22.51 19.12 -16.06
N VAL A 75 21.42 18.54 -15.56
CA VAL A 75 20.66 17.50 -16.25
C VAL A 75 19.72 18.15 -17.27
N ASN A 76 19.93 17.84 -18.55
CA ASN A 76 19.08 18.34 -19.64
C ASN A 76 17.67 17.73 -19.65
N ASN A 77 17.51 16.52 -19.09
CA ASN A 77 16.23 15.82 -19.02
C ASN A 77 16.11 15.05 -17.70
N ILE A 78 15.29 15.57 -16.78
CA ILE A 78 15.08 15.01 -15.44
C ILE A 78 14.50 13.60 -15.52
N ASP A 79 13.54 13.35 -16.41
CA ASP A 79 12.90 12.03 -16.55
C ASP A 79 13.90 10.95 -16.96
N THR A 80 14.86 11.31 -17.81
CA THR A 80 15.94 10.39 -18.22
C THR A 80 16.87 10.10 -17.05
N ALA A 81 17.27 11.12 -16.28
CA ALA A 81 18.12 10.91 -15.10
C ALA A 81 17.42 10.04 -14.05
N VAL A 82 16.14 10.32 -13.74
CA VAL A 82 15.30 9.51 -12.85
C VAL A 82 15.26 8.06 -13.31
N THR A 83 14.98 7.84 -14.59
CA THR A 83 14.89 6.49 -15.17
C THR A 83 16.21 5.73 -15.06
N THR A 84 17.33 6.39 -15.35
CA THR A 84 18.67 5.79 -15.23
C THR A 84 18.98 5.43 -13.78
N THR A 85 18.77 6.34 -12.83
CA THR A 85 19.01 6.09 -11.41
C THR A 85 18.14 4.93 -10.87
N ILE A 86 16.87 4.87 -11.28
CA ILE A 86 15.98 3.76 -10.89
C ILE A 86 16.48 2.44 -11.49
N ARG A 87 16.90 2.43 -12.76
CA ARG A 87 17.45 1.23 -13.40
C ARG A 87 18.68 0.73 -12.67
N GLU A 88 19.68 1.59 -12.45
CA GLU A 88 20.91 1.24 -11.76
C GLU A 88 20.66 0.68 -10.35
N SER A 89 19.77 1.34 -9.59
CA SER A 89 19.39 0.89 -8.25
C SER A 89 18.69 -0.47 -8.29
N THR A 90 17.80 -0.68 -9.25
CA THR A 90 17.04 -1.93 -9.39
C THR A 90 17.99 -3.07 -9.79
N ASP A 91 18.86 -2.84 -10.77
CA ASP A 91 19.83 -3.83 -11.24
C ASP A 91 20.80 -4.23 -10.13
N GLN A 92 21.26 -3.27 -9.32
CA GLN A 92 22.11 -3.53 -8.16
C GLN A 92 21.40 -4.39 -7.11
N ILE A 93 20.13 -4.09 -6.80
CA ILE A 93 19.33 -4.88 -5.86
C ILE A 93 19.13 -6.30 -6.41
N LEU A 94 18.72 -6.43 -7.68
CA LEU A 94 18.48 -7.75 -8.28
C LEU A 94 19.76 -8.59 -8.34
N ALA A 95 20.92 -7.98 -8.65
CA ALA A 95 22.20 -8.65 -8.64
C ALA A 95 22.61 -9.13 -7.23
N GLN A 96 22.28 -8.35 -6.20
CA GLN A 96 22.58 -8.71 -4.81
C GLN A 96 21.78 -9.91 -4.31
N TYR A 97 20.52 -10.07 -4.75
CA TYR A 97 19.57 -11.03 -4.17
C TYR A 97 19.32 -12.29 -5.02
N ALA A 98 20.25 -12.65 -5.91
CA ALA A 98 20.23 -13.86 -6.77
C ALA A 98 19.06 -13.94 -7.77
N SER A 99 19.05 -14.98 -8.61
CA SER A 99 18.22 -15.11 -9.82
C SER A 99 16.69 -15.18 -9.62
N THR A 100 16.21 -15.19 -8.38
CA THR A 100 14.78 -15.21 -8.04
C THR A 100 14.26 -13.90 -7.44
N ALA A 101 15.12 -12.88 -7.34
CA ALA A 101 14.73 -11.59 -6.80
C ALA A 101 13.63 -10.94 -7.68
N LYS A 102 12.59 -10.41 -7.02
CA LYS A 102 11.54 -9.61 -7.65
C LYS A 102 11.56 -8.21 -7.05
N ALA A 103 11.36 -7.19 -7.90
CA ALA A 103 11.31 -5.79 -7.48
C ALA A 103 9.94 -5.18 -7.83
N ILE A 104 9.45 -4.29 -6.96
CA ILE A 104 8.24 -3.50 -7.20
C ILE A 104 8.63 -2.02 -7.12
N ILE A 105 8.28 -1.26 -8.16
CA ILE A 105 8.54 0.17 -8.23
C ILE A 105 7.20 0.90 -8.17
N TYR A 106 7.00 1.70 -7.12
CA TYR A 106 5.82 2.54 -6.99
C TYR A 106 6.08 3.92 -7.60
N CYS A 107 5.15 4.38 -8.44
CA CYS A 107 5.19 5.73 -9.01
C CYS A 107 3.97 6.54 -8.55
N GLN A 108 4.09 7.86 -8.58
CA GLN A 108 3.03 8.76 -8.13
C GLN A 108 1.82 8.81 -9.07
N THR A 109 2.03 8.62 -10.38
CA THR A 109 0.96 8.74 -11.40
C THR A 109 0.99 7.58 -12.38
N LYS A 110 -0.18 7.26 -12.96
CA LYS A 110 -0.32 6.24 -14.01
C LYS A 110 0.59 6.53 -15.22
N LYS A 111 0.68 7.80 -15.62
CA LYS A 111 1.53 8.26 -16.73
C LYS A 111 3.02 7.98 -16.44
N ALA A 112 3.48 8.29 -15.22
CA ALA A 112 4.85 7.99 -14.80
C ALA A 112 5.11 6.47 -14.76
N THR A 113 4.14 5.67 -14.26
CA THR A 113 4.24 4.21 -14.28
C THR A 113 4.38 3.64 -15.70
N GLN A 114 3.58 4.13 -16.66
CA GLN A 114 3.65 3.70 -18.06
C GLN A 114 5.01 4.05 -18.68
N ALA A 115 5.43 5.32 -18.60
CA ALA A 115 6.69 5.79 -19.17
C ALA A 115 7.91 5.05 -18.59
N LEU A 116 7.93 4.85 -17.27
CA LEU A 116 9.01 4.14 -16.60
C LEU A 116 9.04 2.67 -16.99
N ALA A 117 7.89 2.01 -17.06
CA ALA A 117 7.84 0.60 -17.44
C ALA A 117 8.20 0.35 -18.91
N GLU A 118 7.83 1.26 -19.81
CA GLU A 118 8.31 1.23 -21.21
C GLU A 118 9.83 1.36 -21.26
N ALA A 119 10.39 2.30 -20.49
CA ALA A 119 11.83 2.51 -20.43
C ALA A 119 12.58 1.34 -19.79
N LEU A 120 12.04 0.71 -18.75
CA LEU A 120 12.62 -0.45 -18.07
C LEU A 120 12.24 -1.80 -18.72
N ARG A 121 11.34 -1.79 -19.70
CA ARG A 121 10.75 -2.98 -20.35
C ARG A 121 10.15 -3.98 -19.35
N CYS A 122 9.42 -3.47 -18.36
CA CYS A 122 8.80 -4.27 -17.31
C CYS A 122 7.26 -4.16 -17.30
N ASN A 123 6.62 -4.98 -16.47
CA ASN A 123 5.16 -5.01 -16.35
C ASN A 123 4.63 -3.80 -15.57
N THR A 124 3.45 -3.29 -15.97
CA THR A 124 2.74 -2.21 -15.28
C THR A 124 1.53 -2.70 -14.49
N TYR A 125 1.22 -2.00 -13.41
CA TYR A 125 0.01 -2.18 -12.61
C TYR A 125 -0.57 -0.83 -12.17
N TYR A 126 -1.82 -0.55 -12.55
CA TYR A 126 -2.61 0.57 -12.03
C TYR A 126 -4.11 0.25 -12.13
N SER A 127 -4.98 1.08 -11.53
CA SER A 127 -6.41 0.78 -11.33
C SER A 127 -7.14 0.31 -12.60
N ASP A 128 -6.80 0.89 -13.75
CA ASP A 128 -7.51 0.68 -15.02
C ASP A 128 -6.81 -0.34 -15.93
N VAL A 129 -5.75 -1.01 -15.45
CA VAL A 129 -4.99 -1.96 -16.28
C VAL A 129 -5.58 -3.34 -16.23
N GLY A 130 -6.23 -3.73 -17.33
CA GLY A 130 -6.70 -5.08 -17.54
C GLY A 130 -7.88 -5.48 -16.63
N THR A 131 -8.50 -6.60 -16.96
CA THR A 131 -9.46 -7.30 -16.11
C THR A 131 -8.75 -7.87 -14.88
N GLU A 132 -9.49 -8.23 -13.82
CA GLU A 132 -8.93 -8.83 -12.60
C GLU A 132 -8.06 -10.06 -12.90
N ASP A 133 -8.44 -10.87 -13.88
CA ASP A 133 -7.64 -12.02 -14.33
C ASP A 133 -6.29 -11.62 -14.94
N LYS A 134 -6.27 -10.54 -15.74
CA LYS A 134 -5.04 -10.01 -16.34
C LYS A 134 -4.11 -9.40 -15.29
N LYS A 135 -4.67 -8.86 -14.20
CA LYS A 135 -3.90 -8.35 -13.05
C LYS A 135 -3.25 -9.49 -12.26
N ALA A 136 -3.98 -10.58 -12.02
CA ALA A 136 -3.47 -11.75 -11.30
C ALA A 136 -2.40 -12.52 -12.10
N GLN A 137 -2.46 -12.53 -13.43
CA GLN A 137 -1.42 -13.15 -14.27
C GLN A 137 -0.08 -12.42 -14.15
N ARG A 138 -0.09 -11.08 -14.19
CA ARG A 138 1.12 -10.23 -14.18
C ARG A 138 1.93 -10.26 -12.89
N LEU A 139 1.34 -10.71 -11.79
CA LEU A 139 2.02 -10.87 -10.49
C LEU A 139 2.70 -12.25 -10.35
N ARG A 140 2.31 -13.22 -11.19
CA ARG A 140 2.83 -14.59 -11.18
C ARG A 140 4.10 -14.71 -12.03
N ASP A 141 4.11 -14.01 -13.17
CA ASP A 141 5.28 -13.86 -14.04
C ASP A 141 6.42 -13.10 -13.33
#